data_AF-A0A923Q9L9-F1
#
_entry.id   AF-A0A923Q9L9-F1
#
_cell.length_a   1.000
_cell.length_b   1.000
_cell.length_c   1.000
_cell.angle_alpha   90.00
_cell.angle_beta   90.00
_cell.angle_gamma   90.00
#
_symmetry.space_group_name_H-M   'P 1'
#
loop_
_entity.id
_entity.type
_entity.pdbx_description
1 polymer ?
#
loop_
_entity_poly.entity_id
_entity_poly.type
_entity_poly.pdbx_seq_one_letter_code
_entity_poly.pdbx_strand_id
1 'polypeptide(L)'
;MTVLDTLHRATSTPADLASSLGAALAAGSAALDRLGDQEPVDRRDRFMTLLAIYDLHTAPLEVVGEAVRHQGHPAVAAVKARLEAEWLGELDLAWEAAGAVTQARTPDEVVRAMRAVAARDRLPAAYRWLATSASWRQVVDFLALEGGPDGGFDDLVAVCQVGLSGSAKLELGKNYWDEMGQGDAAGVHTTLYEDVGEAIDMPGIPRELLPAEAL
;
A
#
# COMPACT_ATOMS: atom_id res chain seq x y z
N MET A 1 16.68 -47.40 17.27
CA MET A 1 16.63 -46.36 18.31
C MET A 1 17.63 -45.28 17.89
N THR A 2 17.33 -44.06 17.43
CA THR A 2 16.10 -43.27 17.22
C THR A 2 16.59 -41.96 16.59
N VAL A 3 16.07 -41.50 15.44
CA VAL A 3 15.79 -40.06 15.12
C VAL A 3 14.78 -39.96 13.92
N LEU A 4 14.02 -41.01 13.59
CA LEU A 4 13.16 -41.00 12.38
C LEU A 4 11.66 -41.18 12.65
N ASP A 5 11.23 -41.24 13.91
CA ASP A 5 9.82 -41.49 14.29
C ASP A 5 9.22 -40.40 15.20
N THR A 6 9.70 -39.16 15.11
CA THR A 6 9.12 -38.03 15.88
C THR A 6 8.85 -36.82 15.01
N LEU A 7 8.10 -37.03 13.92
CA LEU A 7 7.35 -35.97 13.23
C LEU A 7 5.91 -36.47 13.02
N HIS A 8 5.28 -36.90 14.11
CA HIS A 8 3.84 -37.10 14.14
C HIS A 8 3.17 -35.79 14.56
N ARG A 9 2.31 -35.30 13.66
CA ARG A 9 1.59 -34.01 13.66
C ARG A 9 2.43 -32.82 13.20
N ALA A 10 2.44 -32.60 11.89
CA ALA A 10 2.28 -31.24 11.39
C ALA A 10 0.96 -30.72 12.01
N THR A 11 1.07 -30.02 13.13
CA THR A 11 0.05 -29.05 13.50
C THR A 11 0.03 -28.07 12.34
N SER A 12 -1.00 -28.14 11.51
CA SER A 12 -1.23 -27.11 10.49
C SER A 12 -1.12 -25.78 11.19
N THR A 13 -0.10 -24.99 10.88
CA THR A 13 -0.12 -23.57 11.21
C THR A 13 -1.47 -23.06 10.73
N PRO A 14 -2.27 -22.39 11.58
CA PRO A 14 -3.50 -21.79 11.10
C PRO A 14 -3.15 -20.97 9.86
N ALA A 15 -3.88 -21.17 8.77
CA ALA A 15 -3.67 -20.36 7.57
C ALA A 15 -3.84 -18.89 7.96
N ASP A 16 -2.87 -18.06 7.60
CA ASP A 16 -2.99 -16.61 7.77
C ASP A 16 -4.20 -16.09 6.97
N LEU A 17 -4.73 -14.94 7.40
CA LEU A 17 -5.95 -14.39 6.84
C LEU A 17 -5.78 -14.03 5.36
N ALA A 18 -4.61 -13.51 4.98
CA ALA A 18 -4.30 -13.19 3.59
C ALA A 18 -4.40 -14.43 2.68
N SER A 19 -3.83 -15.56 3.09
CA SER A 19 -3.90 -16.84 2.37
C SER A 19 -5.33 -17.38 2.34
N SER A 20 -6.05 -17.31 3.45
CA SER A 20 -7.48 -17.68 3.52
C SER A 20 -8.32 -16.87 2.54
N LEU A 21 -8.13 -15.54 2.50
CA LEU A 21 -8.81 -14.63 1.57
C LEU A 21 -8.50 -14.98 0.12
N GLY A 22 -7.22 -15.16 -0.23
CA GLY A 22 -6.80 -15.55 -1.58
C GLY A 22 -7.47 -16.86 -2.04
N ALA A 23 -7.48 -17.88 -1.18
CA ALA A 23 -8.16 -19.14 -1.46
C ALA A 23 -9.68 -18.96 -1.61
N ALA A 24 -10.30 -18.11 -0.79
CA ALA A 24 -11.73 -17.84 -0.84
C ALA A 24 -12.15 -17.05 -2.10
N LEU A 25 -11.36 -16.07 -2.52
CA LEU A 25 -11.57 -15.31 -3.77
C LEU A 25 -11.60 -16.26 -4.99
N ALA A 26 -10.65 -17.20 -5.04
CA ALA A 26 -10.59 -18.23 -6.09
C ALA A 26 -11.77 -19.22 -6.02
N ALA A 27 -12.16 -19.65 -4.81
CA ALA A 27 -13.22 -20.64 -4.61
C ALA A 27 -14.65 -20.08 -4.80
N GLY A 28 -14.86 -18.77 -4.60
CA GLY A 28 -16.12 -18.08 -4.84
C GLY A 28 -16.89 -17.68 -3.58
N SER A 29 -18.10 -17.14 -3.79
CA SER A 29 -18.89 -16.44 -2.76
C SER A 29 -19.12 -17.24 -1.48
N ALA A 30 -19.50 -18.52 -1.58
CA ALA A 30 -19.71 -19.36 -0.39
C ALA A 30 -18.44 -19.59 0.44
N ALA A 31 -17.25 -19.48 -0.16
CA ALA A 31 -15.98 -19.54 0.57
C ALA A 31 -15.66 -18.19 1.23
N LEU A 32 -15.96 -17.07 0.56
CA LEU A 32 -15.82 -15.74 1.14
C LEU A 32 -16.71 -15.56 2.37
N ASP A 33 -17.95 -16.04 2.32
CA ASP A 33 -18.85 -16.00 3.48
C ASP A 33 -18.32 -16.80 4.69
N ARG A 34 -17.48 -17.81 4.45
CA ARG A 34 -16.86 -18.62 5.51
C ARG A 34 -15.64 -17.98 6.15
N LEU A 35 -15.09 -16.89 5.58
CA LEU A 35 -14.02 -16.13 6.25
C LEU A 35 -14.51 -15.60 7.60
N GLY A 36 -15.78 -15.19 7.69
CA GLY A 36 -16.42 -14.76 8.93
C GLY A 36 -15.57 -13.73 9.69
N ASP A 37 -15.39 -13.98 10.99
CA ASP A 37 -14.59 -13.16 11.90
C ASP A 37 -13.15 -13.70 12.06
N GLN A 38 -12.60 -14.36 11.03
CA GLN A 38 -11.21 -14.79 11.07
C GLN A 38 -10.29 -13.58 11.25
N GLU A 39 -9.46 -13.61 12.30
CA GLU A 39 -8.52 -12.54 12.61
C GLU A 39 -7.16 -12.78 11.94
N PRO A 40 -6.44 -11.71 11.57
CA PRO A 40 -5.07 -11.83 11.08
C PRO A 40 -4.16 -12.34 12.20
N VAL A 41 -3.14 -13.11 11.85
CA VAL A 41 -2.21 -13.71 12.83
C VAL A 41 -1.24 -12.68 13.43
N ASP A 42 -0.95 -11.61 12.70
CA ASP A 42 -0.14 -10.48 13.13
C ASP A 42 -0.42 -9.20 12.29
N ARG A 43 0.30 -8.12 12.60
CA ARG A 43 0.18 -6.82 11.90
C ARG A 43 0.50 -6.93 10.41
N ARG A 44 1.43 -7.81 10.02
CA ARG A 44 1.82 -8.02 8.63
C ARG A 44 0.69 -8.70 7.87
N ASP A 45 0.14 -9.77 8.43
CA ASP A 45 -1.00 -10.49 7.85
C ASP A 45 -2.20 -9.55 7.62
N ARG A 46 -2.45 -8.63 8.57
CA ARG A 46 -3.47 -7.58 8.38
C ARG A 46 -3.20 -6.72 7.13
N PHE A 47 -1.99 -6.20 6.98
CA PHE A 47 -1.64 -5.36 5.82
C PHE A 47 -1.65 -6.14 4.51
N MET A 48 -1.12 -7.37 4.49
CA MET A 48 -1.19 -8.24 3.33
C MET A 48 -2.64 -8.55 2.93
N THR A 49 -3.52 -8.76 3.91
CA THR A 49 -4.96 -8.95 3.67
C THR A 49 -5.58 -7.70 3.07
N LEU A 50 -5.32 -6.51 3.64
CA LEU A 50 -5.84 -5.24 3.11
C LEU A 50 -5.34 -4.95 1.70
N LEU A 51 -4.05 -5.13 1.43
CA LEU A 51 -3.45 -4.97 0.11
C LEU A 51 -4.07 -5.92 -0.91
N ALA A 52 -4.32 -7.19 -0.55
CA ALA A 52 -5.01 -8.14 -1.44
C ALA A 52 -6.47 -7.72 -1.74
N ILE A 53 -7.14 -7.04 -0.80
CA ILE A 53 -8.47 -6.45 -1.04
C ILE A 53 -8.36 -5.21 -1.94
N TYR A 54 -7.38 -4.35 -1.72
CA TYR A 54 -7.15 -3.16 -2.55
C TYR A 54 -6.80 -3.53 -4.00
N ASP A 55 -6.07 -4.61 -4.22
CA ASP A 55 -5.77 -5.13 -5.55
C ASP A 55 -7.03 -5.43 -6.36
N LEU A 56 -8.15 -5.81 -5.73
CA LEU A 56 -9.42 -6.01 -6.43
C LEU A 56 -9.94 -4.73 -7.12
N HIS A 57 -9.42 -3.57 -6.73
CA HIS A 57 -9.80 -2.26 -7.26
C HIS A 57 -8.71 -1.62 -8.14
N THR A 58 -7.43 -1.86 -7.84
CA THR A 58 -6.31 -1.10 -8.42
C THR A 58 -5.28 -1.95 -9.14
N ALA A 59 -5.25 -3.27 -8.98
CA ALA A 59 -4.28 -4.10 -9.69
C ALA A 59 -4.75 -4.39 -11.12
N PRO A 60 -3.82 -4.62 -12.08
CA PRO A 60 -4.17 -4.95 -13.45
C PRO A 60 -5.10 -6.17 -13.54
N LEU A 61 -6.08 -6.13 -14.45
CA LEU A 61 -7.11 -7.17 -14.57
C LEU A 61 -6.51 -8.54 -14.92
N GLU A 62 -5.38 -8.58 -15.62
CA GLU A 62 -4.63 -9.80 -15.92
C GLU A 62 -3.99 -10.43 -14.68
N VAL A 63 -3.71 -9.64 -13.64
CA VAL A 63 -3.18 -10.12 -12.35
C VAL A 63 -4.32 -10.57 -11.44
N VAL A 64 -5.39 -9.78 -11.32
CA VAL A 64 -6.54 -10.07 -10.46
C VAL A 64 -7.41 -11.19 -11.03
N GLY A 65 -7.56 -11.22 -12.35
CA GLY A 65 -8.38 -12.16 -13.09
C GLY A 65 -9.83 -12.21 -12.60
N GLU A 66 -10.36 -13.43 -12.52
CA GLU A 66 -11.74 -13.70 -12.12
C GLU A 66 -12.11 -13.25 -10.70
N ALA A 67 -11.13 -12.98 -9.83
CA ALA A 67 -11.38 -12.50 -8.47
C ALA A 67 -12.03 -11.11 -8.45
N VAL A 68 -11.86 -10.31 -9.51
CA VAL A 68 -12.38 -8.92 -9.61
C VAL A 68 -13.90 -8.84 -9.42
N ARG A 69 -14.64 -9.91 -9.77
CA ARG A 69 -16.10 -9.97 -9.58
C ARG A 69 -16.52 -9.84 -8.10
N HIS A 70 -15.59 -10.07 -7.18
CA HIS A 70 -15.81 -10.00 -5.74
C HIS A 70 -15.44 -8.65 -5.11
N GLN A 71 -15.02 -7.65 -5.89
CA GLN A 71 -14.66 -6.32 -5.38
C GLN A 71 -15.76 -5.66 -4.52
N GLY A 72 -17.03 -5.97 -4.79
CA GLY A 72 -18.19 -5.48 -4.04
C GLY A 72 -18.84 -6.53 -3.14
N HIS A 73 -18.18 -7.67 -2.90
CA HIS A 73 -18.76 -8.75 -2.12
C HIS A 73 -18.92 -8.35 -0.63
N PRO A 74 -20.08 -8.55 -0.01
CA PRO A 74 -20.32 -8.11 1.38
C PRO A 74 -19.31 -8.66 2.40
N ALA A 75 -18.92 -9.92 2.28
CA ALA A 75 -17.90 -10.51 3.16
C ALA A 75 -16.52 -9.85 2.99
N VAL A 76 -16.12 -9.51 1.76
CA VAL A 76 -14.84 -8.81 1.50
C VAL A 76 -14.89 -7.41 2.10
N ALA A 77 -15.99 -6.68 1.90
CA ALA A 77 -16.19 -5.36 2.48
C ALA A 77 -16.21 -5.38 4.01
N ALA A 78 -16.77 -6.42 4.63
CA ALA A 78 -16.80 -6.59 6.08
C ALA A 78 -15.39 -6.81 6.66
N VAL A 79 -14.59 -7.70 6.03
CA VAL A 79 -13.18 -7.90 6.42
C VAL A 79 -12.41 -6.59 6.28
N LYS A 80 -12.51 -5.92 5.13
CA LYS A 80 -11.88 -4.61 4.86
C LYS A 80 -12.19 -3.59 5.96
N ALA A 81 -13.48 -3.37 6.23
CA ALA A 81 -13.93 -2.35 7.19
C ALA A 81 -13.42 -2.62 8.61
N ARG A 82 -13.39 -3.89 9.05
CA ARG A 82 -12.87 -4.26 10.36
C ARG A 82 -11.37 -3.99 10.47
N LEU A 83 -10.59 -4.48 9.51
CA LEU A 83 -9.14 -4.32 9.52
C LEU A 83 -8.71 -2.85 9.37
N GLU A 84 -9.42 -2.07 8.55
CA GLU A 84 -9.20 -0.62 8.45
C GLU A 84 -9.54 0.10 9.75
N ALA A 85 -10.61 -0.27 10.45
CA ALA A 85 -10.98 0.34 11.72
C ALA A 85 -9.90 0.13 12.80
N GLU A 86 -9.32 -1.08 12.86
CA GLU A 86 -8.19 -1.35 13.75
C GLU A 86 -6.96 -0.51 13.40
N TRP A 87 -6.64 -0.39 12.11
CA TRP A 87 -5.53 0.43 11.64
C TRP A 87 -5.71 1.92 11.95
N LEU A 88 -6.91 2.46 11.69
CA LEU A 88 -7.24 3.84 12.03
C LEU A 88 -7.14 4.09 13.54
N GLY A 89 -7.55 3.13 14.38
CA GLY A 89 -7.37 3.20 15.83
C GLY A 89 -5.90 3.27 16.25
N GLU A 90 -5.01 2.53 15.59
CA GLU A 90 -3.56 2.63 15.82
C GLU A 90 -3.01 4.01 15.45
N LEU A 91 -3.48 4.59 14.34
CA LEU A 91 -3.09 5.93 13.90
C LEU A 91 -3.57 7.01 14.88
N ASP A 92 -4.79 6.88 15.39
CA ASP A 92 -5.33 7.81 16.40
C ASP A 92 -4.50 7.76 17.69
N LEU A 93 -4.14 6.57 18.17
CA LEU A 93 -3.26 6.42 19.34
C LEU A 93 -1.86 7.00 19.10
N ALA A 94 -1.29 6.77 17.91
CA ALA A 94 0.01 7.32 17.54
C ALA A 94 -0.04 8.86 17.46
N TRP A 95 -1.12 9.41 16.92
CA TRP A 95 -1.38 10.85 16.88
C TRP A 95 -1.47 11.46 18.28
N GLU A 96 -2.21 10.83 19.19
CA GLU A 96 -2.30 11.25 20.60
C GLU A 96 -0.93 11.22 21.30
N ALA A 97 -0.16 10.14 21.08
CA ALA A 97 1.17 9.96 21.66
C ALA A 97 2.22 10.95 21.11
N ALA A 98 2.11 11.34 19.83
CA ALA A 98 2.98 12.35 19.21
C ALA A 98 2.83 13.74 19.85
N GLY A 99 1.77 13.94 20.66
CA GLY A 99 1.44 15.19 21.32
C GLY A 99 0.63 16.11 20.42
N ALA A 100 -0.21 16.94 21.03
CA ALA A 100 -1.06 17.86 20.28
C ALA A 100 -0.20 18.85 19.46
N VAL A 101 -0.16 18.66 18.14
CA VAL A 101 0.12 19.77 17.23
C VAL A 101 -0.93 20.82 17.55
N THR A 102 -0.51 22.06 17.80
CA THR A 102 -1.45 23.17 18.05
C THR A 102 -2.48 23.15 16.92
N GLN A 103 -3.75 22.85 17.25
CA GLN A 103 -4.80 22.82 16.23
C GLN A 103 -4.84 24.19 15.57
N ALA A 104 -4.46 24.23 14.30
CA ALA A 104 -4.49 25.46 13.53
C ALA A 104 -5.95 25.89 13.35
N ARG A 105 -6.28 27.09 13.81
CA ARG A 105 -7.62 27.69 13.73
C ARG A 105 -7.69 28.82 12.70
N THR A 106 -6.54 29.28 12.24
CA THR A 106 -6.41 30.32 11.20
C THR A 106 -5.57 29.82 10.01
N PRO A 107 -5.78 30.35 8.80
CA PRO A 107 -4.96 30.02 7.64
C PRO A 107 -3.45 30.20 7.90
N ASP A 108 -3.06 31.26 8.60
CA ASP A 108 -1.64 31.51 8.93
C ASP A 108 -1.06 30.43 9.85
N GLU A 109 -1.84 29.90 10.79
CA GLU A 109 -1.43 28.79 11.63
C GLU A 109 -1.25 27.51 10.82
N VAL A 110 -2.15 27.24 9.85
CA VAL A 110 -2.01 26.10 8.93
C VAL A 110 -0.72 26.22 8.12
N VAL A 111 -0.47 27.39 7.53
CA VAL A 111 0.75 27.65 6.75
C VAL A 111 2.00 27.47 7.61
N ARG A 112 1.99 27.97 8.85
CA ARG A 112 3.12 27.76 9.79
C ARG A 112 3.32 26.28 10.12
N ALA A 113 2.25 25.53 10.37
CA ALA A 113 2.32 24.11 10.66
C ALA A 113 2.88 23.31 9.46
N MET A 114 2.36 23.55 8.25
CA MET A 114 2.87 22.90 7.03
C MET A 114 4.36 23.20 6.80
N ARG A 115 4.79 24.45 7.02
CA ARG A 115 6.21 24.83 6.93
C ARG A 115 7.07 24.14 7.99
N ALA A 116 6.56 23.98 9.20
CA ALA A 116 7.26 23.27 10.27
C ALA A 116 7.43 21.78 9.93
N VAL A 117 6.39 21.14 9.39
CA VAL A 117 6.46 19.76 8.88
C VAL A 117 7.51 19.66 7.76
N ALA A 118 7.46 20.54 6.77
CA ALA A 118 8.42 20.55 5.66
C ALA A 118 9.88 20.86 6.08
N ALA A 119 10.07 21.53 7.22
CA ALA A 119 11.40 21.82 7.76
C ALA A 119 11.95 20.68 8.63
N ARG A 120 11.08 19.81 9.16
CA ARG A 120 11.47 18.66 9.97
C ARG A 120 12.20 17.65 9.11
N ASP A 121 13.38 17.22 9.55
CA ASP A 121 14.19 16.21 8.87
C ASP A 121 14.43 16.47 7.38
N ARG A 122 14.53 17.76 6.98
CA ARG A 122 14.67 18.23 5.59
C ARG A 122 15.77 17.54 4.76
N LEU A 123 16.74 16.92 5.43
CA LEU A 123 17.68 16.01 4.81
C LEU A 123 17.78 14.75 5.68
N PRO A 124 16.97 13.71 5.42
CA PRO A 124 17.01 12.47 6.17
C PRO A 124 18.39 11.81 6.07
N ALA A 125 18.71 10.96 7.05
CA ALA A 125 19.99 10.23 7.06
C ALA A 125 20.17 9.36 5.80
N ALA A 126 19.07 8.77 5.29
CA ALA A 126 19.06 8.00 4.06
C ALA A 126 19.59 8.81 2.86
N TYR A 127 19.15 10.06 2.68
CA TYR A 127 19.58 10.89 1.55
C TYR A 127 21.05 11.30 1.66
N ARG A 128 21.55 11.55 2.88
CA ARG A 128 22.99 11.76 3.08
C ARG A 128 23.79 10.52 2.70
N TRP A 129 23.35 9.35 3.13
CA TRP A 129 24.00 8.08 2.81
C TRP A 129 23.97 7.79 1.31
N LEU A 130 22.84 8.00 0.62
CA LEU A 130 22.72 7.87 -0.83
C LEU A 130 23.72 8.76 -1.56
N ALA A 131 23.87 10.01 -1.12
CA ALA A 131 24.75 10.98 -1.76
C ALA A 131 26.24 10.70 -1.57
N THR A 132 26.66 10.09 -0.46
CA THR A 132 28.09 10.02 -0.11
C THR A 132 28.66 8.62 0.04
N SER A 133 27.82 7.61 0.31
CA SER A 133 28.27 6.34 0.86
C SER A 133 27.63 5.10 0.24
N ALA A 134 26.45 5.22 -0.36
CA ALA A 134 25.76 4.10 -1.00
C ALA A 134 26.52 3.61 -2.23
N SER A 135 26.65 2.28 -2.35
CA SER A 135 27.03 1.66 -3.61
C SER A 135 25.92 1.77 -4.65
N TRP A 136 26.23 1.60 -5.93
CA TRP A 136 25.22 1.58 -6.99
C TRP A 136 24.08 0.59 -6.71
N ARG A 137 24.42 -0.64 -6.31
CA ARG A 137 23.42 -1.65 -5.94
C ARG A 137 22.50 -1.15 -4.83
N GLN A 138 23.04 -0.48 -3.82
CA GLN A 138 22.26 0.06 -2.71
C GLN A 138 21.37 1.24 -3.13
N VAL A 139 21.76 2.01 -4.14
CA VAL A 139 20.90 3.03 -4.76
C VAL A 139 19.74 2.36 -5.49
N VAL A 140 20.00 1.32 -6.27
CA VAL A 140 18.96 0.54 -6.95
C VAL A 140 18.02 -0.13 -5.95
N ASP A 141 18.55 -0.74 -4.87
CA ASP A 141 17.75 -1.34 -3.81
C ASP A 141 16.86 -0.28 -3.10
N PHE A 142 17.38 0.94 -2.89
CA PHE A 142 16.60 2.05 -2.34
C PHE A 142 15.48 2.48 -3.29
N LEU A 143 15.78 2.65 -4.58
CA LEU A 143 14.79 3.02 -5.59
C LEU A 143 13.72 1.94 -5.77
N ALA A 144 14.09 0.65 -5.71
CA ALA A 144 13.15 -0.45 -5.78
C ALA A 144 12.18 -0.47 -4.59
N LEU A 145 12.66 -0.09 -3.40
CA LEU A 145 11.82 0.01 -2.20
C LEU A 145 10.88 1.22 -2.24
N GLU A 146 11.39 2.40 -2.66
CA GLU A 146 10.64 3.65 -2.68
C GLU A 146 9.71 3.79 -3.89
N GLY A 147 10.14 3.31 -5.06
CA GLY A 147 9.42 3.42 -6.32
C GLY A 147 8.48 2.23 -6.62
N GLY A 148 8.68 1.08 -5.96
CA GLY A 148 7.79 -0.08 -6.10
C GLY A 148 6.30 0.21 -5.85
N PRO A 149 5.91 1.14 -4.96
CA PRO A 149 4.53 1.58 -4.77
C PRO A 149 4.00 2.61 -5.80
N ASP A 150 4.85 3.30 -6.58
CA ASP A 150 4.43 4.43 -7.44
C ASP A 150 3.76 3.99 -8.76
N GLY A 151 3.77 2.70 -9.09
CA GLY A 151 3.20 2.16 -10.35
C GLY A 151 1.67 2.28 -10.51
N GLY A 152 0.95 2.84 -9.54
CA GLY A 152 -0.49 3.06 -9.59
C GLY A 152 -0.95 4.34 -8.90
N PHE A 153 -0.06 5.34 -8.76
CA PHE A 153 -0.41 6.61 -8.13
C PHE A 153 -1.51 7.35 -8.91
N ASP A 154 -1.49 7.26 -10.24
CA ASP A 154 -2.51 7.80 -11.14
C ASP A 154 -3.91 7.23 -10.84
N ASP A 155 -4.03 5.93 -10.56
CA ASP A 155 -5.29 5.30 -10.13
C ASP A 155 -5.79 5.84 -8.79
N LEU A 156 -4.89 6.10 -7.83
CA LEU A 156 -5.27 6.72 -6.56
C LEU A 156 -5.81 8.14 -6.77
N VAL A 157 -5.13 8.95 -7.61
CA VAL A 157 -5.60 10.30 -7.97
C VAL A 157 -6.95 10.23 -8.69
N ALA A 158 -7.16 9.23 -9.57
CA ALA A 158 -8.44 9.01 -10.25
C ALA A 158 -9.57 8.70 -9.26
N VAL A 159 -9.35 7.77 -8.32
CA VAL A 159 -10.34 7.39 -7.30
C VAL A 159 -10.66 8.57 -6.37
N CYS A 160 -9.66 9.35 -5.94
CA CYS A 160 -9.85 10.50 -5.06
C CYS A 160 -10.72 11.62 -5.68
N GLN A 161 -10.89 11.66 -7.00
CA GLN A 161 -11.76 12.65 -7.65
C GLN A 161 -13.26 12.36 -7.50
N VAL A 162 -13.63 11.12 -7.18
CA VAL A 162 -15.03 10.71 -7.00
C VAL A 162 -15.61 11.39 -5.77
N GLY A 163 -16.79 12.00 -5.91
CA GLY A 163 -17.46 12.71 -4.82
C GLY A 163 -16.95 14.12 -4.53
N LEU A 164 -15.80 14.53 -5.06
CA LEU A 164 -15.32 15.91 -4.94
C LEU A 164 -16.10 16.88 -5.82
N SER A 165 -16.03 18.18 -5.49
CA SER A 165 -16.64 19.26 -6.26
C SER A 165 -15.81 20.55 -6.20
N GLY A 166 -16.12 21.52 -7.07
CA GLY A 166 -15.51 22.84 -7.07
C GLY A 166 -14.01 22.82 -7.39
N SER A 167 -13.27 23.76 -6.79
CA SER A 167 -11.83 23.95 -7.03
C SER A 167 -11.01 22.71 -6.66
N ALA A 168 -11.33 22.01 -5.57
CA ALA A 168 -10.61 20.82 -5.16
C ALA A 168 -10.63 19.73 -6.24
N LYS A 169 -11.79 19.51 -6.89
CA LYS A 169 -11.90 18.56 -8.01
C LYS A 169 -11.08 19.00 -9.21
N LEU A 170 -11.09 20.29 -9.53
CA LEU A 170 -10.31 20.82 -10.64
C LEU A 170 -8.80 20.71 -10.40
N GLU A 171 -8.32 20.92 -9.17
CA GLU A 171 -6.90 20.74 -8.84
C GLU A 171 -6.47 19.28 -8.93
N LEU A 172 -7.26 18.33 -8.40
CA LEU A 172 -6.96 16.90 -8.60
C LEU A 172 -7.02 16.49 -10.07
N GLY A 173 -7.96 17.03 -10.85
CA GLY A 173 -8.03 16.78 -12.29
C GLY A 173 -6.79 17.26 -13.05
N LYS A 174 -6.19 18.39 -12.65
CA LYS A 174 -4.91 18.86 -13.23
C LYS A 174 -3.75 17.95 -12.84
N ASN A 175 -3.70 17.50 -11.58
CA ASN A 175 -2.67 16.55 -11.16
C ASN A 175 -2.79 15.25 -11.94
N TYR A 176 -3.99 14.69 -12.09
CA TYR A 176 -4.21 13.50 -12.92
C TYR A 176 -3.77 13.71 -14.38
N TRP A 177 -4.10 14.87 -14.98
CA TRP A 177 -3.65 15.18 -16.34
C TRP A 177 -2.12 15.24 -16.48
N ASP A 178 -1.42 15.69 -15.45
CA ASP A 178 0.04 15.70 -15.38
C ASP A 178 0.60 14.27 -15.27
N GLU A 179 0.06 13.44 -14.37
CA GLU A 179 0.44 12.02 -14.25
C GLU A 179 0.26 11.25 -15.58
N MET A 180 -0.77 11.60 -16.35
CA MET A 180 -1.06 11.05 -17.68
C MET A 180 -0.22 11.67 -18.82
N GLY A 181 0.93 12.28 -18.50
CA GLY A 181 1.88 12.81 -19.48
C GLY A 181 1.33 13.96 -20.33
N GLN A 182 0.31 14.66 -19.83
CA GLN A 182 -0.40 15.70 -20.57
C GLN A 182 -0.89 15.23 -21.95
N GLY A 183 -1.27 13.95 -22.06
CA GLY A 183 -1.77 13.32 -23.27
C GLY A 183 -0.69 12.70 -24.17
N ASP A 184 0.59 12.76 -23.79
CA ASP A 184 1.66 12.01 -24.43
C ASP A 184 1.88 10.68 -23.67
N ALA A 185 1.68 9.56 -24.36
CA ALA A 185 1.87 8.24 -23.78
C ALA A 185 3.31 8.01 -23.29
N ALA A 186 4.31 8.56 -23.97
CA ALA A 186 5.70 8.47 -23.54
C ALA A 186 6.01 9.37 -22.32
N GLY A 187 5.12 10.31 -22.01
CA GLY A 187 5.23 11.21 -20.86
C GLY A 187 4.46 10.72 -19.62
N VAL A 188 3.71 9.62 -19.71
CA VAL A 188 2.99 9.06 -18.56
C VAL A 188 4.00 8.64 -17.51
N HIS A 189 3.79 9.07 -16.26
CA HIS A 189 4.78 8.85 -15.19
C HIS A 189 5.06 7.38 -14.91
N THR A 190 4.05 6.51 -14.99
CA THR A 190 4.23 5.05 -14.86
C THR A 190 5.10 4.48 -15.98
N THR A 191 4.91 4.92 -17.24
CA THR A 191 5.78 4.55 -18.36
C THR A 191 7.22 5.05 -18.16
N LEU A 192 7.40 6.29 -17.70
CA LEU A 192 8.74 6.81 -17.39
C LEU A 192 9.43 6.01 -16.27
N TYR A 193 8.66 5.54 -15.29
CA TYR A 193 9.16 4.69 -14.22
C TYR A 193 9.58 3.31 -14.74
N GLU A 194 8.78 2.69 -15.62
CA GLU A 194 9.12 1.44 -16.30
C GLU A 194 10.44 1.57 -17.09
N ASP A 195 10.61 2.67 -17.85
CA ASP A 195 11.83 2.96 -18.60
C ASP A 195 13.06 3.06 -17.69
N VAL A 196 12.93 3.73 -16.53
CA VAL A 196 14.01 3.81 -15.53
C VAL A 196 14.29 2.42 -14.95
N GLY A 197 13.25 1.65 -14.66
CA GLY A 197 13.36 0.30 -14.13
C GLY A 197 14.11 -0.65 -15.06
N GLU A 198 13.80 -0.62 -16.36
CA GLU A 198 14.55 -1.36 -17.38
C GLU A 198 15.99 -0.87 -17.48
N ALA A 199 16.21 0.46 -17.52
CA ALA A 199 17.53 1.03 -17.73
C ALA A 199 18.55 0.72 -16.61
N ILE A 200 18.09 0.47 -15.38
CA ILE A 200 18.95 0.20 -14.23
C ILE A 200 18.87 -1.24 -13.73
N ASP A 201 18.17 -2.13 -14.46
CA ASP A 201 17.86 -3.50 -14.04
C ASP A 201 17.23 -3.52 -12.63
N MET A 202 16.27 -2.63 -12.37
CA MET A 202 15.66 -2.47 -11.05
C MET A 202 14.83 -3.72 -10.69
N PRO A 203 15.09 -4.36 -9.54
CA PRO A 203 14.31 -5.54 -9.15
C PRO A 203 12.92 -5.13 -8.64
N GLY A 204 11.90 -5.89 -9.02
CA GLY A 204 10.63 -5.88 -8.30
C GLY A 204 10.79 -6.61 -6.97
N ILE A 205 10.36 -5.99 -5.86
CA ILE A 205 10.41 -6.60 -4.52
C ILE A 205 9.03 -7.17 -4.19
N PRO A 206 8.88 -8.50 -4.08
CA PRO A 206 7.61 -9.10 -3.65
C PRO A 206 7.19 -8.58 -2.28
N ARG A 207 5.88 -8.37 -2.09
CA ARG A 207 5.32 -7.85 -0.83
C ARG A 207 5.71 -8.71 0.37
N GLU A 208 5.85 -10.03 0.17
CA GLU A 208 6.27 -10.99 1.20
C GLU A 208 7.70 -10.76 1.68
N LEU A 209 8.53 -10.04 0.93
CA LEU A 209 9.89 -9.66 1.30
C LEU A 209 10.00 -8.21 1.80
N LEU A 210 8.98 -7.38 1.60
CA LEU A 210 8.95 -6.00 2.10
C LEU A 210 8.84 -5.99 3.62
N PRO A 211 9.49 -5.04 4.34
CA PRO A 211 9.22 -4.81 5.74
C PRO A 211 7.77 -4.35 5.94
N ALA A 212 7.20 -4.54 7.14
CA ALA A 212 5.81 -4.17 7.40
C ALA A 212 5.56 -2.66 7.28
N GLU A 213 6.60 -1.85 7.43
CA GLU A 213 6.58 -0.39 7.25
C GLU A 213 6.50 0.04 5.78
N ALA A 214 6.74 -0.88 4.84
CA ALA A 214 6.66 -0.65 3.40
C ALA A 214 5.49 -1.42 2.73
N LEU A 215 4.58 -1.97 3.56
CA LEU A 215 3.28 -2.51 3.13
C LEU A 215 2.20 -1.46 3.35
#